data_AF-A0AA37QU50-F1
#
_entry.id   AF-A0AA37QU50-F1
#
_cell.length_a   1.000
_cell.length_b   1.000
_cell.length_c   1.000
_cell.angle_alpha   90.00
_cell.angle_beta   90.00
_cell.angle_gamma   90.00
#
_symmetry.space_group_name_H-M   'P 1'
#
loop_
_entity.id
_entity.type
_entity.pdbx_description
1 polymer ?
#
loop_
_entity_poly.entity_id
_entity_poly.type
_entity_poly.pdbx_seq_one_letter_code
_entity_poly.pdbx_strand_id
1 'polypeptide(L)'
;MPEPSEAVEALSETLERLGAPDSLPEDWILLCDTDDLRDLPRAAAKKLLAKAKKETARRWLWNRFDPAEMEQELSDNEIDDTEIDDRLVKQHAIRSIDDVVSMVQSLRERHANIPAASSQSSAHTKTVAARLQYGYPAERPARSDCFDDDVRRQCRRSINEIYRIGKVPSAPLVYLISTDNPEFVKIGFTSCLERRLSSLRTASHVEPTVHLTIPGPPSLERKLHARFAASRHHREWFRLTDDIRTFIASQGSGEAAPYSKHA
;
A
#
# COMPACT_ATOMS: atom_id res chain seq x y z
N MET A 1 2.37 3.83 -30.99
CA MET A 1 2.77 3.77 -29.57
C MET A 1 2.22 2.48 -29.02
N PRO A 2 3.04 1.58 -28.46
CA PRO A 2 2.55 0.34 -27.86
C PRO A 2 1.50 0.65 -26.79
N GLU A 3 0.56 -0.28 -26.58
CA GLU A 3 -0.46 -0.11 -25.54
C GLU A 3 0.22 -0.02 -24.15
N PRO A 4 -0.34 0.72 -23.18
CA PRO A 4 0.30 0.95 -21.89
C PRO A 4 0.60 -0.32 -21.10
N SER A 5 -0.05 -1.46 -21.39
CA SER A 5 0.29 -2.75 -20.77
C SER A 5 1.48 -3.43 -21.43
N GLU A 6 1.58 -3.39 -22.77
CA GLU A 6 2.71 -3.96 -23.52
C GLU A 6 4.03 -3.27 -23.16
N ALA A 7 3.98 -1.95 -22.98
CA ALA A 7 5.15 -1.18 -22.54
C ALA A 7 5.57 -1.48 -21.08
N VAL A 8 4.61 -1.85 -20.23
CA VAL A 8 4.92 -2.32 -18.86
C VAL A 8 5.54 -3.70 -18.90
N GLU A 9 5.01 -4.58 -19.74
CA GLU A 9 5.50 -5.95 -19.96
C GLU A 9 6.96 -5.97 -20.41
N ALA A 10 7.25 -5.31 -21.54
CA ALA A 10 8.59 -5.26 -22.13
C ALA A 10 9.64 -4.66 -21.16
N LEU A 11 9.25 -3.63 -20.42
CA LEU A 11 10.11 -3.01 -19.42
C LEU A 11 10.31 -3.93 -18.21
N SER A 12 9.30 -4.73 -17.83
CA SER A 12 9.41 -5.71 -16.75
C SER A 12 10.36 -6.85 -17.12
N GLU A 13 10.24 -7.40 -18.33
CA GLU A 13 11.17 -8.41 -18.87
C GLU A 13 12.61 -7.88 -18.94
N THR A 14 12.77 -6.63 -19.34
CA THR A 14 14.09 -5.98 -19.38
C THR A 14 14.68 -5.86 -17.97
N LEU A 15 13.87 -5.47 -16.99
CA LEU A 15 14.30 -5.42 -15.59
C LEU A 15 14.70 -6.81 -15.07
N GLU A 16 13.92 -7.85 -15.36
CA GLU A 16 14.25 -9.23 -14.98
C GLU A 16 15.55 -9.72 -15.62
N ARG A 17 15.79 -9.41 -16.90
CA ARG A 17 17.04 -9.75 -17.59
C ARG A 17 18.26 -9.03 -16.99
N LEU A 18 18.05 -7.83 -16.46
CA LEU A 18 19.05 -7.08 -15.70
C LEU A 18 19.17 -7.58 -14.25
N GLY A 19 18.50 -8.69 -13.92
CA GLY A 19 18.57 -9.37 -12.63
C GLY A 19 17.69 -8.74 -11.56
N ALA A 20 16.68 -7.94 -11.92
CA ALA A 20 15.68 -7.48 -10.95
C ALA A 20 14.89 -8.65 -10.35
N PRO A 21 14.52 -8.56 -9.07
CA PRO A 21 14.83 -7.47 -8.14
C PRO A 21 16.22 -7.57 -7.49
N ASP A 22 16.92 -8.70 -7.65
CA ASP A 22 18.08 -9.08 -6.83
C ASP A 22 19.39 -8.33 -7.17
N SER A 23 19.60 -7.94 -8.42
CA SER A 23 20.86 -7.37 -8.92
C SER A 23 20.70 -6.21 -9.91
N LEU A 24 19.62 -5.43 -9.77
CA LEU A 24 19.45 -4.20 -10.56
C LEU A 24 20.70 -3.30 -10.45
N PRO A 25 21.28 -2.86 -11.58
CA PRO A 25 22.38 -1.89 -11.56
C PRO A 25 21.98 -0.66 -10.73
N GLU A 26 22.80 -0.30 -9.75
CA GLU A 26 22.52 0.79 -8.80
C GLU A 26 22.31 2.15 -9.49
N ASP A 27 22.78 2.29 -10.73
CA ASP A 27 22.63 3.48 -11.56
C ASP A 27 21.34 3.43 -12.38
N TRP A 28 20.25 3.89 -11.76
CA TRP A 28 18.94 4.11 -12.38
C TRP A 28 18.96 5.04 -13.61
N ILE A 29 20.09 5.72 -13.86
CA ILE A 29 20.31 6.59 -15.01
C ILE A 29 20.30 5.79 -16.32
N LEU A 30 20.79 4.55 -16.31
CA LEU A 30 20.87 3.69 -17.50
C LEU A 30 19.49 3.26 -18.04
N LEU A 31 18.46 3.24 -17.20
CA LEU A 31 17.11 2.85 -17.63
C LEU A 31 16.38 4.00 -18.34
N CYS A 32 16.74 5.27 -18.10
CA CYS A 32 16.14 6.39 -18.83
C CYS A 32 16.65 6.50 -20.27
N ASP A 33 17.73 5.80 -20.62
CA ASP A 33 18.31 5.76 -21.96
C ASP A 33 17.82 4.58 -22.79
N THR A 34 16.93 3.72 -22.25
CA THR A 34 16.29 2.69 -23.08
C THR A 34 15.44 3.35 -24.16
N ASP A 35 15.47 2.80 -25.37
CA ASP A 35 14.74 3.36 -26.51
C ASP A 35 13.24 3.52 -26.20
N ASP A 36 12.68 2.65 -25.34
CA ASP A 36 11.29 2.69 -24.88
C ASP A 36 10.94 3.89 -24.00
N LEU A 37 11.91 4.49 -23.31
CA LEU A 37 11.70 5.62 -22.40
C LEU A 37 12.22 6.95 -22.95
N ARG A 38 13.07 6.91 -24.00
CA ARG A 38 13.83 8.06 -24.50
C ARG A 38 12.94 9.19 -25.01
N ASP A 39 11.85 8.85 -25.70
CA ASP A 39 10.94 9.84 -26.31
C ASP A 39 9.78 10.25 -25.37
N LEU A 40 9.71 9.68 -24.18
CA LEU A 40 8.65 9.98 -23.23
C LEU A 40 8.99 11.19 -22.36
N PRO A 41 8.00 12.06 -22.06
CA PRO A 41 8.17 13.08 -21.01
C PRO A 41 8.61 12.42 -19.70
N ARG A 42 9.56 13.03 -18.99
CA ARG A 42 10.16 12.46 -17.76
C ARG A 42 9.13 11.96 -16.74
N ALA A 43 7.99 12.64 -16.60
CA ALA A 43 6.91 12.24 -15.71
C ALA A 43 6.21 10.94 -16.16
N ALA A 44 6.01 10.75 -17.47
CA ALA A 44 5.43 9.55 -18.05
C ALA A 44 6.40 8.36 -17.95
N ALA A 45 7.68 8.56 -18.28
CA ALA A 45 8.73 7.55 -18.13
C ALA A 45 8.84 7.06 -16.68
N LYS A 46 8.84 7.98 -15.69
CA LYS A 46 8.82 7.61 -14.27
C LYS A 46 7.60 6.77 -13.89
N LYS A 47 6.41 7.12 -14.38
CA LYS A 47 5.17 6.40 -14.09
C LYS A 47 5.18 5.00 -14.70
N LEU A 48 5.66 4.87 -15.94
CA LEU A 48 5.77 3.58 -16.63
C LEU A 48 6.80 2.67 -15.94
N LEU A 49 7.97 3.21 -15.59
CA LEU A 49 9.00 2.48 -14.85
C LEU A 49 8.51 2.03 -13.46
N ALA A 50 7.75 2.86 -12.75
CA ALA A 50 7.15 2.47 -11.48
C ALA A 50 6.17 1.30 -11.63
N LYS A 51 5.40 1.27 -12.73
CA LYS A 51 4.51 0.14 -13.03
C LYS A 51 5.28 -1.13 -13.36
N ALA A 52 6.28 -1.04 -14.22
CA ALA A 52 7.13 -2.19 -14.57
C ALA A 52 7.84 -2.78 -13.34
N LYS A 53 8.40 -1.93 -12.47
CA LYS A 53 8.98 -2.38 -11.20
C LYS A 53 7.97 -3.10 -10.31
N LYS A 54 6.74 -2.59 -10.22
CA LYS A 54 5.67 -3.24 -9.45
C LYS A 54 5.35 -4.62 -10.03
N GLU A 55 5.32 -4.74 -11.35
CA GLU A 55 5.02 -5.99 -12.06
C GLU A 55 6.17 -7.01 -11.96
N THR A 56 7.42 -6.60 -12.16
CA THR A 56 8.60 -7.46 -11.92
C THR A 56 8.65 -7.96 -10.48
N ALA A 57 8.40 -7.08 -9.50
CA ALA A 57 8.33 -7.49 -8.10
C ALA A 57 7.17 -8.46 -7.84
N ARG A 58 6.02 -8.25 -8.50
CA ARG A 58 4.86 -9.14 -8.42
C ARG A 58 5.21 -10.53 -8.95
N ARG A 59 5.88 -10.64 -10.11
CA ARG A 59 6.32 -11.91 -10.70
C ARG A 59 7.33 -12.63 -9.84
N TRP A 60 8.32 -11.91 -9.36
CA TRP A 60 9.31 -12.46 -8.46
C TRP A 60 8.68 -13.03 -7.19
N LEU A 61 7.72 -12.29 -6.59
CA LEU A 61 6.95 -12.78 -5.45
C LEU A 61 6.15 -14.03 -5.82
N TRP A 62 5.46 -14.04 -6.97
CA TRP A 62 4.65 -15.18 -7.41
C TRP A 62 5.47 -16.44 -7.66
N ASN A 63 6.68 -16.31 -8.22
CA ASN A 63 7.58 -17.43 -8.49
C ASN A 63 8.21 -18.01 -7.21
N ARG A 64 8.25 -17.23 -6.14
CA ARG A 64 8.94 -17.60 -4.89
C ARG A 64 7.97 -17.95 -3.76
N PHE A 65 6.79 -17.35 -3.80
CA PHE A 65 5.67 -17.59 -2.91
C PHE A 65 4.52 -17.98 -3.81
N ASP A 66 4.50 -19.24 -4.26
CA ASP A 66 3.33 -19.77 -4.93
C ASP A 66 2.18 -19.71 -3.91
N PRO A 67 1.11 -18.93 -4.16
CA PRO A 67 -0.01 -18.85 -3.24
C PRO A 67 -0.61 -20.22 -2.94
N ALA A 68 -0.57 -21.16 -3.89
CA ALA A 68 -1.06 -22.52 -3.69
C ALA A 68 -0.16 -23.33 -2.74
N GLU A 69 1.16 -23.12 -2.79
CA GLU A 69 2.12 -23.80 -1.92
C GLU A 69 2.05 -23.23 -0.49
N MET A 70 1.83 -21.91 -0.33
CA MET A 70 1.57 -21.32 0.98
C MET A 70 0.23 -21.77 1.58
N GLU A 71 -0.84 -21.87 0.78
CA GLU A 71 -2.12 -22.43 1.24
C GLU A 71 -1.96 -23.89 1.68
N GLN A 72 -1.12 -24.67 0.98
CA GLN A 72 -0.82 -26.06 1.32
C GLN A 72 0.06 -26.21 2.57
N GLU A 73 1.11 -25.40 2.74
CA GLU A 73 1.92 -25.36 3.97
C GLU A 73 1.09 -24.94 5.20
N LEU A 74 0.10 -24.07 4.99
CA LEU A 74 -0.83 -23.65 6.04
C LEU A 74 -1.89 -24.72 6.34
N SER A 75 -2.28 -25.55 5.36
CA SER A 75 -3.20 -26.68 5.57
C SER A 75 -2.52 -27.90 6.20
N ASP A 76 -1.23 -28.12 5.93
CA ASP A 76 -0.46 -29.27 6.42
C ASP A 76 0.01 -29.10 7.88
N ASN A 77 0.10 -27.86 8.36
CA ASN A 77 0.17 -27.61 9.80
C ASN A 77 -1.25 -27.80 10.34
N GLU A 78 -1.52 -28.90 11.06
CA GLU A 78 -2.80 -29.27 11.71
C GLU A 78 -3.31 -28.17 12.67
N ILE A 79 -3.69 -27.02 12.13
CA ILE A 79 -4.45 -25.97 12.78
C ILE A 79 -5.89 -26.33 12.44
N ASP A 80 -6.62 -26.72 13.48
CA ASP A 80 -8.06 -26.99 13.48
C ASP A 80 -8.79 -26.05 12.51
N ASP A 81 -9.70 -26.60 11.69
CA ASP A 81 -10.40 -26.01 10.52
C ASP A 81 -11.20 -24.71 10.80
N THR A 82 -11.00 -24.12 11.98
CA THR A 82 -11.35 -22.75 12.28
C THR A 82 -10.50 -21.78 11.47
N GLU A 83 -11.04 -21.38 10.31
CA GLU A 83 -10.80 -20.11 9.63
C GLU A 83 -9.35 -19.60 9.80
N ILE A 84 -8.44 -20.08 8.94
CA ILE A 84 -7.04 -19.62 8.90
C ILE A 84 -7.04 -18.09 8.94
N ASP A 85 -6.65 -17.51 10.08
CA ASP A 85 -6.73 -16.07 10.31
C ASP A 85 -5.86 -15.37 9.26
N ASP A 86 -6.49 -14.66 8.33
CA ASP A 86 -5.85 -13.82 7.31
C ASP A 86 -4.75 -12.92 7.89
N ARG A 87 -4.82 -12.58 9.19
CA ARG A 87 -3.76 -11.85 9.89
C ARG A 87 -2.50 -12.69 10.09
N LEU A 88 -2.59 -13.98 10.37
CA LEU A 88 -1.45 -14.87 10.54
C LEU A 88 -0.73 -15.07 9.21
N VAL A 89 -1.47 -15.33 8.13
CA VAL A 89 -0.91 -15.45 6.77
C VAL A 89 -0.20 -14.16 6.36
N LYS A 90 -0.85 -13.02 6.62
CA LYS A 90 -0.25 -11.70 6.38
C LYS A 90 0.99 -11.43 7.24
N GLN A 91 0.98 -11.83 8.52
CA GLN A 91 2.14 -11.69 9.40
C GLN A 91 3.30 -12.58 8.94
N HIS A 92 3.01 -13.80 8.48
CA HIS A 92 4.00 -14.71 7.92
C HIS A 92 4.65 -14.12 6.67
N ALA A 93 3.84 -13.62 5.72
CA ALA A 93 4.33 -12.93 4.53
C ALA A 93 5.17 -11.68 4.87
N ILE A 94 4.79 -10.92 5.91
CA ILE A 94 5.58 -9.77 6.39
C ILE A 94 6.92 -10.22 7.00
N ARG A 95 6.94 -11.30 7.78
CA ARG A 95 8.18 -11.85 8.36
C ARG A 95 9.11 -12.36 7.26
N SER A 96 8.55 -12.98 6.23
CA SER A 96 9.33 -13.41 5.07
C SER A 96 9.97 -12.25 4.30
N ILE A 97 9.43 -11.02 4.39
CA ILE A 97 10.14 -9.83 3.86
C ILE A 97 11.49 -9.64 4.56
N ASP A 98 11.58 -9.86 5.87
CA ASP A 98 12.83 -9.69 6.61
C ASP A 98 13.88 -10.73 6.18
N ASP A 99 13.45 -11.95 5.85
CA ASP A 99 14.31 -13.00 5.28
C ASP A 99 14.79 -12.63 3.88
N VAL A 100 13.91 -12.10 3.04
CA VAL A 100 14.25 -11.60 1.70
C VAL A 100 15.24 -10.44 1.78
N VAL A 101 15.01 -9.48 2.67
CA VAL A 101 15.92 -8.35 2.87
C VAL A 101 17.28 -8.83 3.38
N SER A 102 17.31 -9.79 4.31
CA SER A 102 18.55 -10.40 4.81
C SER A 102 19.31 -11.14 3.70
N MET A 103 18.60 -11.85 2.82
CA MET A 103 19.19 -12.51 1.65
C MET A 103 19.79 -11.51 0.66
N VAL A 104 19.07 -10.41 0.38
CA VAL A 104 19.55 -9.32 -0.50
C VAL A 104 20.79 -8.65 0.10
N GLN A 105 20.80 -8.39 1.41
CA GLN A 105 21.97 -7.85 2.12
C GLN A 105 23.16 -8.81 2.02
N SER A 106 22.96 -10.11 2.26
CA SER A 106 24.01 -11.12 2.10
C SER A 106 24.53 -11.22 0.65
N LEU A 107 23.67 -11.10 -0.36
CA LEU A 107 24.07 -11.04 -1.77
C LEU A 107 24.92 -9.80 -2.06
N ARG A 108 24.53 -8.64 -1.54
CA ARG A 108 25.31 -7.40 -1.67
C ARG A 108 26.67 -7.49 -1.01
N GLU A 109 26.73 -8.01 0.22
CA GLU A 109 28.00 -8.21 0.92
C GLU A 109 28.91 -9.17 0.14
N ARG A 110 28.35 -10.27 -0.38
CA ARG A 110 29.11 -11.18 -1.26
C ARG A 110 29.62 -10.46 -2.50
N HIS A 111 28.80 -9.65 -3.16
CA HIS A 111 29.19 -8.87 -4.33
C HIS A 111 30.25 -7.80 -4.02
N ALA A 112 30.14 -7.11 -2.89
CA ALA A 112 31.11 -6.13 -2.42
C ALA A 112 32.47 -6.78 -2.10
N ASN A 113 32.44 -8.04 -1.67
CA ASN A 113 33.62 -8.84 -1.36
C ASN A 113 34.16 -9.64 -2.56
N ILE A 114 33.53 -9.57 -3.75
CA ILE A 114 34.16 -10.11 -4.96
C ILE A 114 35.41 -9.27 -5.18
N PRO A 115 36.63 -9.85 -5.09
CA PRO A 115 37.85 -9.10 -5.33
C PRO A 115 37.72 -8.45 -6.70
N ALA A 116 37.92 -7.14 -6.75
CA ALA A 116 37.80 -6.36 -7.97
C ALA A 116 38.71 -6.99 -9.02
N ALA A 117 38.14 -7.88 -9.83
CA ALA A 117 38.82 -8.37 -11.01
C ALA A 117 39.18 -7.10 -11.79
N SER A 118 40.38 -7.05 -12.34
CA SER A 118 40.97 -5.91 -13.08
C SER A 118 40.13 -5.40 -14.27
N SER A 119 38.95 -5.98 -14.48
CA SER A 119 37.88 -5.61 -15.40
C SER A 119 36.65 -5.00 -14.70
N GLN A 120 36.79 -4.30 -13.55
CA GLN A 120 35.79 -3.29 -13.16
C GLN A 120 35.81 -2.16 -14.20
N SER A 121 35.09 -2.52 -15.25
CA SER A 121 34.88 -1.98 -16.58
C SER A 121 34.65 -0.48 -16.56
N SER A 122 35.08 0.17 -17.64
CA SER A 122 34.90 1.59 -17.97
C SER A 122 33.58 2.24 -17.50
N ALA A 123 32.52 1.47 -17.29
CA ALA A 123 31.28 1.90 -16.66
C ALA A 123 31.48 2.55 -15.28
N HIS A 124 32.25 1.96 -14.35
CA HIS A 124 32.48 2.55 -13.03
C HIS A 124 33.19 3.90 -13.14
N THR A 125 34.23 3.95 -13.98
CA THR A 125 34.99 5.19 -14.26
C THR A 125 34.10 6.27 -14.87
N LYS A 126 33.21 5.90 -15.81
CA LYS A 126 32.23 6.82 -16.42
C LYS A 126 31.22 7.33 -15.39
N THR A 127 30.72 6.47 -14.51
CA THR A 127 29.81 6.87 -13.42
C THR A 127 30.50 7.85 -12.46
N VAL A 128 31.73 7.56 -12.04
CA VAL A 128 32.51 8.45 -11.16
C VAL A 128 32.78 9.80 -11.84
N ALA A 129 33.17 9.78 -13.12
CA ALA A 129 33.40 11.00 -13.90
C ALA A 129 32.12 11.86 -14.03
N ALA A 130 30.97 11.24 -14.32
CA ALA A 130 29.69 11.93 -14.38
C ALA A 130 29.33 12.56 -13.01
N ARG A 131 29.53 11.85 -11.91
CA ARG A 131 29.27 12.39 -10.55
C ARG A 131 30.09 13.64 -10.27
N LEU A 132 31.38 13.60 -10.58
CA LEU A 132 32.28 14.74 -10.42
C LEU A 132 31.85 15.93 -11.28
N GLN A 133 31.41 15.69 -12.53
CA GLN A 133 30.91 16.73 -13.43
C GLN A 133 29.70 17.49 -12.84
N TYR A 134 28.86 16.82 -12.05
CA TYR A 134 27.71 17.44 -11.37
C TYR A 134 27.99 17.90 -9.93
N GLY A 135 29.25 17.92 -9.49
CA GLY A 135 29.65 18.42 -8.18
C GLY A 135 29.42 17.45 -7.02
N TYR A 136 29.27 16.15 -7.28
CA TYR A 136 29.15 15.13 -6.24
C TYR A 136 30.51 14.50 -5.90
N PRO A 137 30.72 14.02 -4.65
CA PRO A 137 31.95 13.33 -4.28
C PRO A 137 32.16 12.03 -5.06
N ALA A 138 33.43 11.73 -5.34
CA ALA A 138 33.85 10.50 -6.05
C ALA A 138 33.44 9.26 -5.27
N GLU A 139 33.69 9.25 -3.96
CA GLU A 139 33.21 8.21 -3.05
C GLU A 139 31.70 8.36 -2.83
N ARG A 140 31.00 7.22 -2.86
CA ARG A 140 29.58 7.18 -2.53
C ARG A 140 29.44 7.35 -1.02
N PRO A 141 28.48 8.17 -0.54
CA PRO A 141 28.07 8.13 0.86
C PRO A 141 27.64 6.70 1.20
N ALA A 142 28.04 6.20 2.38
CA ALA A 142 27.54 4.94 2.90
C ALA A 142 26.00 4.99 2.93
N ARG A 143 25.35 4.25 2.04
CA ARG A 143 23.89 4.19 1.92
C ARG A 143 23.38 3.05 2.79
N SER A 144 23.33 3.28 4.09
CA SER A 144 22.90 2.25 5.06
C SER A 144 21.41 2.32 5.44
N ASP A 145 20.58 3.11 4.76
CA ASP A 145 19.22 3.36 5.27
C ASP A 145 18.14 3.53 4.18
N CYS A 146 18.36 4.36 3.16
CA CYS A 146 17.22 4.83 2.36
C CYS A 146 16.64 3.81 1.35
N PHE A 147 17.44 2.87 0.82
CA PHE A 147 16.98 1.92 -0.19
C PHE A 147 16.27 0.73 0.43
N ASP A 148 16.83 0.19 1.51
CA ASP A 148 16.27 -0.98 2.19
C ASP A 148 14.95 -0.62 2.88
N ASP A 149 14.83 0.58 3.42
CA ASP A 149 13.56 1.10 3.94
C ASP A 149 12.50 1.30 2.85
N ASP A 150 12.91 1.74 1.65
CA ASP A 150 11.97 1.94 0.55
C ASP A 150 11.49 0.60 -0.04
N VAL A 151 12.39 -0.39 -0.16
CA VAL A 151 12.02 -1.77 -0.54
C VAL A 151 11.11 -2.39 0.51
N ARG A 152 11.45 -2.31 1.81
CA ARG A 152 10.57 -2.77 2.91
C ARG A 152 9.21 -2.10 2.84
N ARG A 153 9.15 -0.78 2.59
CA ARG A 153 7.91 -0.02 2.45
C ARG A 153 7.10 -0.46 1.23
N GLN A 154 7.76 -0.71 0.10
CA GLN A 154 7.14 -1.15 -1.15
C GLN A 154 6.57 -2.56 -1.01
N CYS A 155 7.33 -3.51 -0.48
CA CYS A 155 6.88 -4.89 -0.22
C CYS A 155 5.72 -4.90 0.77
N ARG A 156 5.82 -4.17 1.89
CA ARG A 156 4.69 -4.02 2.83
C ARG A 156 3.45 -3.45 2.15
N ARG A 157 3.58 -2.48 1.25
CA ARG A 157 2.44 -1.92 0.50
C ARG A 157 1.81 -2.97 -0.41
N SER A 158 2.61 -3.71 -1.18
CA SER A 158 2.13 -4.76 -2.09
C SER A 158 1.45 -5.90 -1.34
N ILE A 159 2.05 -6.40 -0.26
CA ILE A 159 1.43 -7.40 0.63
C ILE A 159 0.10 -6.86 1.18
N ASN A 160 0.10 -5.64 1.71
CA ASN A 160 -1.15 -5.02 2.17
C ASN A 160 -2.19 -4.88 1.05
N GLU A 161 -1.80 -4.77 -0.22
CA GLU A 161 -2.69 -4.66 -1.38
C GLU A 161 -3.22 -6.02 -1.83
N ILE A 162 -2.38 -7.06 -1.84
CA ILE A 162 -2.75 -8.45 -2.16
C ILE A 162 -3.74 -8.95 -1.11
N TYR A 163 -3.39 -8.86 0.17
CA TYR A 163 -4.27 -9.23 1.28
C TYR A 163 -5.37 -8.18 1.56
N ARG A 164 -5.51 -7.14 0.73
CA ARG A 164 -6.69 -6.25 0.74
C ARG A 164 -7.82 -6.79 -0.15
N ILE A 165 -7.54 -7.72 -1.06
CA ILE A 165 -8.49 -8.16 -2.10
C ILE A 165 -9.71 -8.90 -1.50
N GLY A 166 -9.65 -9.37 -0.26
CA GLY A 166 -10.79 -10.05 0.40
C GLY A 166 -11.83 -9.13 1.05
N LYS A 167 -11.59 -7.81 1.19
CA LYS A 167 -12.58 -6.95 1.88
C LYS A 167 -13.72 -6.57 0.95
N VAL A 168 -14.79 -7.36 1.02
CA VAL A 168 -16.06 -7.11 0.33
C VAL A 168 -16.43 -5.63 0.49
N PRO A 169 -16.57 -4.85 -0.59
CA PRO A 169 -17.06 -3.50 -0.49
C PRO A 169 -18.43 -3.55 0.20
N SER A 170 -18.51 -2.91 1.37
CA SER A 170 -19.77 -2.79 2.08
C SER A 170 -20.72 -1.96 1.23
N ALA A 171 -22.03 -2.20 1.36
CA ALA A 171 -23.00 -1.37 0.67
C ALA A 171 -22.74 0.12 0.99
N PRO A 172 -22.83 1.02 -0.01
CA PRO A 172 -22.62 2.45 0.22
C PRO A 172 -23.56 2.93 1.32
N LEU A 173 -23.01 3.61 2.32
CA LEU A 173 -23.75 4.01 3.51
C LEU A 173 -23.30 5.38 4.03
N VAL A 174 -24.20 6.00 4.79
CA VAL A 174 -23.95 7.21 5.57
C VAL A 174 -23.87 6.81 7.05
N TYR A 175 -22.86 7.32 7.76
CA TYR A 175 -22.62 7.01 9.16
C TYR A 175 -22.64 8.26 10.02
N LEU A 176 -23.07 8.10 11.28
CA LEU A 176 -22.96 9.09 12.35
C LEU A 176 -22.05 8.54 13.43
N ILE A 177 -20.96 9.25 13.74
CA ILE A 177 -19.98 8.84 14.77
C ILE A 177 -19.63 9.98 15.72
N SER A 178 -19.26 9.66 16.95
CA SER A 178 -18.54 10.58 17.86
C SER A 178 -17.12 10.08 18.11
N THR A 179 -16.25 10.98 18.58
CA THR A 179 -14.86 10.66 18.94
C THR A 179 -14.62 10.97 20.42
N ASP A 180 -13.51 11.62 20.74
CA ASP A 180 -13.12 12.14 22.04
C ASP A 180 -14.17 13.05 22.70
N ASN A 181 -14.89 13.87 21.93
CA ASN A 181 -15.95 14.71 22.46
C ASN A 181 -17.35 14.18 22.08
N PRO A 182 -18.14 13.65 23.04
CA PRO A 182 -19.47 13.11 22.79
C PRO A 182 -20.52 14.19 22.48
N GLU A 183 -20.22 15.47 22.68
CA GLU A 183 -21.11 16.59 22.31
C GLU A 183 -21.15 16.83 20.80
N PHE A 184 -20.23 16.22 20.05
CA PHE A 184 -20.15 16.37 18.60
C PHE A 184 -20.34 15.03 17.90
N VAL A 185 -21.05 15.09 16.78
CA VAL A 185 -21.25 13.96 15.87
C VAL A 185 -20.80 14.35 14.48
N LYS A 186 -20.08 13.44 13.85
CA LYS A 186 -19.67 13.53 12.45
C LYS A 186 -20.65 12.77 11.59
N ILE A 187 -21.15 13.42 10.53
CA ILE A 187 -21.95 12.76 9.48
C ILE A 187 -21.04 12.58 8.27
N GLY A 188 -20.86 11.33 7.81
CA GLY A 188 -20.02 11.05 6.65
C GLY A 188 -20.55 9.92 5.77
N PHE A 189 -20.12 9.88 4.52
CA PHE A 189 -20.38 8.79 3.58
C PHE A 189 -19.17 7.86 3.41
N THR A 190 -19.41 6.56 3.19
CA THR A 190 -18.36 5.59 2.82
C THR A 190 -18.94 4.39 2.07
N SER A 191 -18.11 3.75 1.24
CA SER A 191 -18.36 2.42 0.66
C SER A 191 -17.68 1.29 1.45
N CYS A 192 -16.98 1.62 2.53
CA CYS A 192 -16.36 0.65 3.43
C CYS A 192 -16.22 1.27 4.82
N LEU A 193 -17.14 0.94 5.73
CA LEU A 193 -17.18 1.53 7.07
C LEU A 193 -15.93 1.21 7.87
N GLU A 194 -15.50 -0.05 7.86
CA GLU A 194 -14.32 -0.50 8.61
C GLU A 194 -13.04 0.22 8.17
N ARG A 195 -12.83 0.40 6.87
CA ARG A 195 -11.68 1.17 6.36
C ARG A 195 -11.75 2.63 6.81
N ARG A 196 -12.96 3.20 6.81
CA ARG A 196 -13.16 4.58 7.26
C ARG A 196 -12.89 4.73 8.76
N LEU A 197 -13.38 3.83 9.59
CA LEU A 197 -13.12 3.80 11.03
C LEU A 197 -11.62 3.61 11.32
N SER A 198 -10.95 2.70 10.61
CA SER A 198 -9.50 2.50 10.73
C SER A 198 -8.70 3.77 10.38
N SER A 199 -9.08 4.47 9.30
CA SER A 199 -8.46 5.74 8.93
C SER A 199 -8.76 6.87 9.92
N LEU A 200 -9.86 6.82 10.65
CA LEU A 200 -10.16 7.80 11.69
C LEU A 200 -9.33 7.53 12.96
N ARG A 201 -9.09 6.26 13.29
CA ARG A 201 -8.20 5.83 14.39
C ARG A 201 -6.74 6.23 14.17
N THR A 202 -6.29 6.43 12.93
CA THR A 202 -4.92 6.96 12.71
C THR A 202 -4.79 8.45 13.02
N ALA A 203 -5.91 9.18 13.06
CA ALA A 203 -5.94 10.62 13.31
C ALA A 203 -6.40 10.99 14.74
N SER A 204 -6.89 10.01 15.52
CA SER A 204 -7.31 10.18 16.91
C SER A 204 -6.92 8.95 17.73
N HIS A 205 -6.48 9.17 18.96
CA HIS A 205 -6.16 8.10 19.90
C HIS A 205 -7.40 7.43 20.51
N VAL A 206 -8.59 8.03 20.34
CA VAL A 206 -9.87 7.52 20.86
C VAL A 206 -10.59 6.69 19.80
N GLU A 207 -11.17 5.57 20.21
CA GLU A 207 -11.99 4.73 19.33
C GLU A 207 -13.32 5.44 19.00
N PRO A 208 -13.65 5.66 17.72
CA PRO A 208 -14.89 6.34 17.35
C PRO A 208 -16.11 5.48 17.73
N THR A 209 -17.11 6.12 18.35
CA THR A 209 -18.39 5.46 18.66
C THR A 209 -19.33 5.63 17.48
N VAL A 210 -19.81 4.53 16.90
CA VAL A 210 -20.81 4.54 15.83
C VAL A 210 -22.20 4.63 16.43
N HIS A 211 -22.94 5.70 16.11
CA HIS A 211 -24.31 5.89 16.59
C HIS A 211 -25.35 5.38 15.59
N LEU A 212 -25.08 5.52 14.29
CA LEU A 212 -26.02 5.14 13.24
C LEU A 212 -25.30 4.86 11.93
N THR A 213 -25.79 3.88 11.19
CA THR A 213 -25.43 3.61 9.80
C THR A 213 -26.70 3.49 8.97
N ILE A 214 -26.76 4.22 7.85
CA ILE A 214 -27.91 4.22 6.94
C ILE A 214 -27.40 3.84 5.54
N PRO A 215 -27.81 2.70 4.98
CA PRO A 215 -27.53 2.38 3.59
C PRO A 215 -28.05 3.49 2.67
N GLY A 216 -27.20 4.00 1.78
CA GLY A 216 -27.60 5.07 0.89
C GLY A 216 -26.46 5.76 0.15
N PRO A 217 -26.80 6.52 -0.90
CA PRO A 217 -25.84 7.23 -1.73
C PRO A 217 -25.28 8.49 -1.05
N PRO A 218 -24.22 9.11 -1.59
CA PRO A 218 -23.69 10.40 -1.12
C PRO A 218 -24.71 11.55 -1.12
N SER A 219 -25.81 11.43 -1.87
CA SER A 219 -26.90 12.42 -1.82
C SER A 219 -27.67 12.39 -0.50
N LEU A 220 -27.71 11.25 0.20
CA LEU A 220 -28.28 11.13 1.53
C LEU A 220 -27.46 11.89 2.57
N GLU A 221 -26.14 11.79 2.53
CA GLU A 221 -25.23 12.59 3.38
C GLU A 221 -25.50 14.08 3.21
N ARG A 222 -25.57 14.55 1.96
CA ARG A 222 -25.88 15.96 1.65
C ARG A 222 -27.24 16.39 2.20
N LYS A 223 -28.27 15.53 2.12
CA LYS A 223 -29.59 15.79 2.71
C LYS A 223 -29.51 15.93 4.23
N LEU A 224 -28.78 15.04 4.92
CA LEU A 224 -28.61 15.12 6.38
C LEU A 224 -27.78 16.34 6.79
N HIS A 225 -26.73 16.66 6.03
CA HIS A 225 -25.94 17.87 6.23
C HIS A 225 -26.78 19.15 6.08
N ALA A 226 -27.73 19.17 5.14
CA ALA A 226 -28.66 20.26 4.94
C ALA A 226 -29.72 20.33 6.07
N ARG A 227 -30.29 19.17 6.44
CA ARG A 227 -31.26 19.05 7.55
C ARG A 227 -30.68 19.60 8.85
N PHE A 228 -29.46 19.20 9.20
CA PHE A 228 -28.80 19.58 10.46
C PHE A 228 -27.88 20.79 10.32
N ALA A 229 -28.05 21.61 9.27
CA ALA A 229 -27.17 22.76 9.02
C ALA A 229 -27.11 23.74 10.21
N ALA A 230 -28.22 23.90 10.94
CA ALA A 230 -28.28 24.76 12.13
C ALA A 230 -27.39 24.27 13.29
N SER A 231 -27.14 22.96 13.38
CA SER A 231 -26.27 22.36 14.41
C SER A 231 -24.82 22.21 13.94
N ARG A 232 -24.47 22.65 12.71
CA ARG A 232 -23.12 22.47 12.16
C ARG A 232 -22.10 23.30 12.94
N HIS A 233 -21.05 22.64 13.42
CA HIS A 233 -19.95 23.27 14.16
C HIS A 233 -18.74 23.52 13.26
N HIS A 234 -18.18 22.46 12.65
CA HIS A 234 -17.02 22.58 11.78
C HIS A 234 -17.01 21.52 10.68
N ARG A 235 -17.15 21.95 9.42
CA ARG A 235 -17.19 21.07 8.23
C ARG A 235 -18.24 19.96 8.41
N GLU A 236 -17.79 18.73 8.60
CA GLU A 236 -18.61 17.51 8.74
C GLU A 236 -19.02 17.22 10.19
N TRP A 237 -18.68 18.10 11.14
CA TRP A 237 -18.99 17.97 12.57
C TRP A 237 -20.16 18.85 12.97
N PHE A 238 -21.09 18.26 13.72
CA PHE A 238 -22.34 18.85 14.17
C PHE A 238 -22.46 18.69 15.69
N ARG A 239 -23.04 19.68 16.39
CA ARG A 239 -23.42 19.54 17.80
C ARG A 239 -24.51 18.49 17.92
N LEU A 240 -24.38 17.57 18.88
CA LEU A 240 -25.36 16.51 19.15
C LEU A 240 -26.59 17.09 19.86
N THR A 241 -27.44 17.78 19.11
CA THR A 241 -28.71 18.36 19.57
C THR A 241 -29.80 17.29 19.71
N ASP A 242 -30.89 17.63 20.39
CA ASP A 242 -32.01 16.70 20.57
C ASP A 242 -32.63 16.27 19.22
N ASP A 243 -32.71 17.14 18.20
CA ASP A 243 -33.16 16.75 16.86
C ASP A 243 -32.30 15.62 16.26
N ILE A 244 -30.96 15.68 16.42
CA ILE A 244 -30.09 14.61 15.92
C ILE A 244 -30.23 13.34 16.77
N ARG A 245 -30.36 13.47 18.10
CA ARG A 245 -30.60 12.30 18.99
C ARG A 245 -31.91 11.61 18.67
N THR A 246 -32.99 12.37 18.49
CA THR A 246 -34.30 11.86 18.07
C THR A 246 -34.22 11.21 16.69
N PHE A 247 -33.47 11.81 15.76
CA PHE A 247 -33.22 11.19 14.46
C PHE A 247 -32.51 9.83 14.60
N ILE A 248 -31.42 9.76 15.36
CA ILE A 248 -30.69 8.51 15.62
C ILE A 248 -31.62 7.44 16.21
N ALA A 249 -32.39 7.80 17.25
CA ALA A 249 -33.33 6.88 17.88
C ALA A 249 -34.43 6.39 16.91
N SER A 250 -34.96 7.28 16.07
CA SER A 250 -35.99 6.95 15.08
C SER A 250 -35.53 5.96 14.02
N GLN A 251 -34.24 6.01 13.65
CA GLN A 251 -33.66 5.12 12.64
C GLN A 251 -33.20 3.79 13.27
N GLY A 252 -32.74 3.80 14.53
CA GLY A 252 -32.35 2.59 15.25
C GLY A 252 -33.51 1.67 15.65
N SER A 253 -34.76 2.15 15.59
CA SER A 253 -35.96 1.37 15.93
C SER A 253 -36.46 0.49 14.77
N GLY A 254 -35.87 0.63 13.58
CA GLY A 254 -36.14 -0.23 12.42
C GLY A 254 -34.97 -1.16 12.17
N GLU A 255 -35.07 -2.40 12.65
CA GLU A 255 -34.24 -3.55 12.30
C GLU A 255 -32.77 -3.23 11.97
N ALA A 256 -32.02 -2.79 12.98
CA ALA A 256 -30.58 -2.77 12.89
C ALA A 256 -30.08 -4.22 12.84
N ALA A 257 -29.78 -4.72 11.64
CA ALA A 257 -28.97 -5.92 11.50
C ALA A 257 -27.68 -5.68 12.30
N PRO A 258 -27.40 -6.49 13.35
CA PRO A 258 -26.18 -6.31 14.12
C PRO A 258 -25.01 -6.52 13.16
N TYR A 259 -24.19 -5.49 13.00
CA TYR A 259 -22.86 -5.64 12.40
C TYR A 259 -22.05 -6.46 13.40
N SER A 260 -22.20 -7.79 13.34
CA SER A 260 -21.45 -8.71 14.16
C SER A 260 -19.98 -8.52 13.82
N LYS A 261 -19.18 -8.12 14.81
CA LYS A 261 -17.74 -8.30 14.72
C LYS A 261 -17.54 -9.81 14.64
N HIS A 262 -17.26 -10.33 13.45
CA HIS A 262 -16.60 -11.63 13.35
C HIS A 262 -15.28 -11.47 14.11
N ALA A 263 -15.23 -12.15 15.26
CA ALA A 263 -14.15 -12.13 16.22
C ALA A 263 -13.12 -13.19 15.83
#